data_AF-A0A1F7LXZ7-F1
#
_entry.id   AF-A0A1F7LXZ7-F1
#
_cell.length_a   1.000
_cell.length_b   1.000
_cell.length_c   1.000
_cell.angle_alpha   90.00
_cell.angle_beta   90.00
_cell.angle_gamma   90.00
#
_symmetry.space_group_name_H-M   'P 1'
#
loop_
_entity.id
_entity.type
_entity.pdbx_description
1 polymer ?
#
loop_
_entity_poly.entity_id
_entity_poly.type
_entity_poly.pdbx_seq_one_letter_code
_entity_poly.pdbx_strand_id
1 'polypeptide(L)'
;MHPLAGKPAPPSLLVDVPRLLAAYHAQRPDPAIAAQRVAFGTSGHRGSSLRAGFTEAHILAVTQAICLHRRTRGIDGPLCLGWDTHALSGPARVSALEVLAANGVDVMVDAHDRPTPTPVISQTILAHNRDRTTGLADGIVITPSHNPPDYGGFKYDPPSGGPADTETTSWIQDRANALLAEGLRGVARMPYERACRAATVRRFDYVDAYAGAIRDVIDTETLRGTTLAIGVDPLGGASVGYWEPIAERYGFRLRVVNPAVDPTFGFMTVDWDGEIRMDPSSPFAMARLIGLREQFDVAFAADPDADRHGVVSRSAGLMDPNHYLAVSISLRALALDLRWSWNHSADELWAWLDPALWALTHNPWAVLHAASRVRLEALLEQPEHRQRVQALLDVRQQYLSGPSWFRERHPDAPLTRVAYVSMEFGLSEVLPIYAGGLGNVAGDHPGGGGLRPVPARPDRALSRTLRRGSGSGSPAVPRRRGAWSSFPTTTCSWPSTSCRAWTSGSTRRGAPGRRAGRAA
;
A
#
# COMPACT_ATOMS: atom_id res chain seq x y z
N MET A 1 -30.08 2.42 -8.99
CA MET A 1 -29.22 1.95 -10.09
C MET A 1 -29.71 2.59 -11.38
N HIS A 2 -28.82 3.21 -12.15
CA HIS A 2 -29.17 3.93 -13.37
C HIS A 2 -29.58 2.95 -14.50
N PRO A 3 -30.53 3.30 -15.40
CA PRO A 3 -30.99 2.40 -16.47
C PRO A 3 -29.91 1.98 -17.49
N LEU A 4 -28.82 2.75 -17.59
CA LEU A 4 -27.67 2.46 -18.44
C LEU A 4 -26.54 1.70 -17.74
N ALA A 5 -26.62 1.46 -16.43
CA ALA A 5 -25.54 0.79 -15.69
C ALA A 5 -25.17 -0.56 -16.33
N GLY A 6 -23.87 -0.78 -16.57
CA GLY A 6 -23.31 -1.95 -17.22
C GLY A 6 -23.48 -2.01 -18.74
N LYS A 7 -24.13 -1.03 -19.37
CA LYS A 7 -24.34 -0.96 -20.82
C LYS A 7 -23.28 -0.06 -21.47
N PRO A 8 -22.93 -0.27 -22.76
CA PRO A 8 -22.03 0.63 -23.48
C PRO A 8 -22.50 2.09 -23.41
N ALA A 9 -21.56 3.02 -23.25
CA ALA A 9 -21.86 4.44 -23.20
C ALA A 9 -22.50 4.91 -24.53
N PRO A 10 -23.72 5.49 -24.52
CA PRO A 10 -24.29 6.09 -25.71
C PRO A 10 -23.55 7.41 -26.05
N PRO A 11 -23.56 7.84 -27.32
CA PRO A 11 -22.93 9.11 -27.73
C PRO A 11 -23.37 10.33 -26.92
N SER A 12 -24.59 10.33 -26.37
CA SER A 12 -25.12 11.43 -25.56
C SER A 12 -24.45 11.61 -24.19
N LEU A 13 -23.71 10.60 -23.70
CA LEU A 13 -22.92 10.70 -22.46
C LEU A 13 -21.46 11.12 -22.71
N LEU A 14 -21.02 11.18 -23.96
CA LEU A 14 -19.64 11.52 -24.28
C LEU A 14 -19.41 13.02 -24.07
N VAL A 15 -18.29 13.34 -23.43
CA VAL A 15 -17.88 14.73 -23.23
C VAL A 15 -17.48 15.38 -24.57
N ASP A 16 -17.88 16.63 -24.77
CA ASP A 16 -17.37 17.47 -25.86
C ASP A 16 -15.93 17.89 -25.55
N VAL A 17 -14.97 17.08 -26.01
CA VAL A 17 -13.53 17.29 -25.77
C VAL A 17 -13.05 18.64 -26.31
N PRO A 18 -13.37 19.07 -27.55
CA PRO A 18 -13.01 20.41 -28.02
C PRO A 18 -13.50 21.54 -27.10
N ARG A 19 -14.75 21.49 -26.64
CA ARG A 19 -15.28 22.49 -25.71
C ARG A 19 -14.57 22.45 -24.36
N LEU A 20 -14.28 21.26 -23.84
CA LEU A 20 -13.55 21.06 -22.58
C LEU A 20 -12.15 21.68 -22.64
N LEU A 21 -11.41 21.42 -23.73
CA LEU A 21 -10.06 21.97 -23.94
C LEU A 21 -10.08 23.48 -24.17
N ALA A 22 -11.06 24.00 -24.93
CA ALA A 22 -11.23 25.45 -25.09
C ALA A 22 -11.52 26.13 -23.74
N ALA A 23 -12.39 25.53 -22.92
CA ALA A 23 -12.70 26.05 -21.59
C ALA A 23 -11.47 26.08 -20.65
N TYR A 24 -10.53 25.13 -20.79
CA TYR A 24 -9.31 25.12 -19.97
C TYR A 24 -8.48 26.40 -20.13
N HIS A 25 -8.39 26.94 -21.35
CA HIS A 25 -7.65 28.17 -21.63
C HIS A 25 -8.51 29.44 -21.49
N ALA A 26 -9.79 29.37 -21.85
CA ALA A 26 -10.66 30.55 -21.89
C ALA A 26 -11.24 30.92 -20.51
N GLN A 27 -11.53 29.94 -19.66
CA GLN A 27 -12.16 30.19 -18.35
C GLN A 27 -11.14 30.74 -17.35
N ARG A 28 -11.56 31.77 -16.63
CA ARG A 28 -10.79 32.35 -15.51
C ARG A 28 -11.51 32.02 -14.20
N PRO A 29 -10.88 31.26 -13.28
CA PRO A 29 -11.48 31.02 -11.98
C PRO A 29 -11.65 32.33 -11.21
N ASP A 30 -12.79 32.46 -10.55
CA ASP A 30 -13.06 33.54 -9.60
C ASP A 30 -12.66 33.08 -8.19
N PRO A 31 -11.61 33.67 -7.58
CA PRO A 31 -11.20 33.35 -6.22
C PRO A 31 -12.28 33.62 -5.16
N ALA A 32 -13.33 34.38 -5.45
CA ALA A 32 -14.47 34.54 -4.54
C ALA A 32 -15.35 33.29 -4.47
N ILE A 33 -15.36 32.44 -5.52
CA ILE A 33 -16.19 31.24 -5.60
C ILE A 33 -15.39 30.04 -5.11
N ALA A 34 -15.80 29.47 -3.96
CA ALA A 34 -15.08 28.36 -3.33
C ALA A 34 -14.85 27.15 -4.25
N ALA A 35 -15.82 26.82 -5.12
CA ALA A 35 -15.73 25.71 -6.07
C ALA A 35 -14.75 25.96 -7.24
N GLN A 36 -14.28 27.19 -7.44
CA GLN A 36 -13.30 27.58 -8.46
C GLN A 36 -11.92 27.88 -7.85
N ARG A 37 -11.75 27.64 -6.55
CA ARG A 37 -10.45 27.72 -5.89
C ARG A 37 -9.67 26.43 -6.10
N VAL A 38 -8.36 26.52 -5.91
CA VAL A 38 -7.55 25.32 -5.72
C VAL A 38 -7.97 24.66 -4.41
N ALA A 39 -8.50 23.45 -4.49
CA ALA A 39 -8.63 22.52 -3.38
C ALA A 39 -7.58 21.43 -3.58
N PHE A 40 -6.47 21.49 -2.83
CA PHE A 40 -5.32 20.59 -2.99
C PHE A 40 -5.20 19.71 -1.75
N GLY A 41 -5.81 18.52 -1.80
CA GLY A 41 -5.76 17.53 -0.73
C GLY A 41 -4.68 16.47 -0.98
N THR A 42 -4.78 15.34 -0.27
CA THR A 42 -3.86 14.19 -0.44
C THR A 42 -3.92 13.57 -1.84
N SER A 43 -5.04 13.73 -2.54
CA SER A 43 -5.21 13.34 -3.95
C SER A 43 -4.95 14.49 -4.92
N GLY A 44 -4.31 15.56 -4.46
CA GLY A 44 -4.07 16.78 -5.23
C GLY A 44 -5.32 17.63 -5.45
N HIS A 45 -5.32 18.38 -6.55
CA HIS A 45 -6.45 19.19 -7.00
C HIS A 45 -7.15 18.53 -8.19
N ARG A 46 -8.48 18.49 -8.15
CA ARG A 46 -9.33 17.93 -9.21
C ARG A 46 -10.48 18.88 -9.53
N GLY A 47 -10.91 18.88 -10.79
CA GLY A 47 -12.06 19.67 -11.22
C GLY A 47 -12.30 19.56 -12.71
N SER A 48 -13.24 20.36 -13.23
CA SER A 48 -13.54 20.44 -14.66
C SER A 48 -13.39 21.87 -15.16
N SER A 49 -12.84 22.04 -16.35
CA SER A 49 -12.76 23.35 -17.00
C SER A 49 -14.13 23.92 -17.36
N LEU A 50 -15.13 23.06 -17.61
CA LEU A 50 -16.52 23.50 -17.90
C LEU A 50 -17.17 24.23 -16.73
N ARG A 51 -16.68 23.98 -15.51
CA ARG A 51 -17.12 24.61 -14.27
C ARG A 51 -16.09 25.60 -13.70
N ALA A 52 -15.07 25.94 -14.49
CA ALA A 52 -13.92 26.75 -14.07
C ALA A 52 -13.21 26.22 -12.81
N GLY A 53 -13.29 24.91 -12.53
CA GLY A 53 -12.63 24.27 -11.38
C GLY A 53 -11.32 23.55 -11.72
N PHE A 54 -10.92 23.55 -13.00
CA PHE A 54 -9.61 23.07 -13.47
C PHE A 54 -9.27 23.75 -14.80
N THR A 55 -8.39 24.74 -14.76
CA THR A 55 -8.04 25.60 -15.91
C THR A 55 -6.53 25.86 -15.94
N GLU A 56 -6.03 26.52 -16.99
CA GLU A 56 -4.62 26.92 -17.10
C GLU A 56 -4.15 27.67 -15.85
N ALA A 57 -4.96 28.60 -15.35
CA ALA A 57 -4.62 29.40 -14.17
C ALA A 57 -4.35 28.55 -12.92
N HIS A 58 -5.13 27.49 -12.71
CA HIS A 58 -4.93 26.57 -11.59
C HIS A 58 -3.58 25.86 -11.70
N ILE A 59 -3.28 25.33 -12.88
CA ILE A 59 -2.05 24.55 -13.09
C ILE A 59 -0.81 25.43 -13.00
N LEU A 60 -0.86 26.64 -13.54
CA LEU A 60 0.21 27.62 -13.41
C LEU A 60 0.47 27.97 -11.93
N ALA A 61 -0.59 28.26 -11.17
CA ALA A 61 -0.48 28.61 -9.75
C ALA A 61 0.03 27.44 -8.89
N VAL A 62 -0.53 26.24 -9.06
CA VAL A 62 -0.15 25.04 -8.30
C VAL A 62 1.29 24.62 -8.63
N THR A 63 1.69 24.65 -9.90
CA THR A 63 3.07 24.31 -10.28
C THR A 63 4.07 25.31 -9.70
N GLN A 64 3.75 26.61 -9.73
CA GLN A 64 4.60 27.63 -9.11
C GLN A 64 4.69 27.46 -7.59
N ALA A 65 3.58 27.11 -6.93
CA ALA A 65 3.57 26.79 -5.51
C ALA A 65 4.48 25.58 -5.22
N ILE A 66 4.39 24.49 -5.98
CA ILE A 66 5.30 23.34 -5.85
C ILE A 66 6.77 23.77 -6.02
N CYS A 67 7.10 24.57 -7.03
CA CYS A 67 8.46 25.08 -7.20
C CYS A 67 8.96 25.87 -5.96
N LEU A 68 8.08 26.68 -5.35
CA LEU A 68 8.41 27.40 -4.11
C LEU A 68 8.58 26.44 -2.93
N HIS A 69 7.70 25.45 -2.78
CA HIS A 69 7.78 24.43 -1.73
C HIS A 69 9.10 23.65 -1.80
N ARG A 70 9.49 23.22 -3.01
CA ARG A 70 10.76 22.52 -3.22
C ARG A 70 11.95 23.35 -2.73
N ARG A 71 11.96 24.65 -3.05
CA ARG A 71 13.00 25.57 -2.57
C ARG A 71 13.01 25.71 -1.04
N THR A 72 11.86 25.83 -0.39
CA THR A 72 11.80 25.97 1.07
C THR A 72 12.21 24.70 1.81
N ARG A 73 12.04 23.53 1.18
CA ARG A 73 12.44 22.22 1.72
C ARG A 73 13.83 21.76 1.27
N GLY A 74 14.52 22.51 0.42
CA GLY A 74 15.83 22.11 -0.11
C GLY A 74 15.76 20.88 -1.02
N ILE A 75 14.65 20.68 -1.73
CA ILE A 75 14.48 19.60 -2.71
C ILE A 75 15.07 20.10 -4.04
N ASP A 76 16.29 19.68 -4.32
CA ASP A 76 17.14 20.16 -5.41
C ASP A 76 17.47 19.08 -6.45
N GLY A 77 16.89 17.88 -6.33
CA GLY A 77 16.97 16.84 -7.34
C GLY A 77 15.96 17.00 -8.48
N PRO A 78 15.84 15.98 -9.34
CA PRO A 78 14.95 16.01 -10.49
C PRO A 78 13.48 15.77 -10.11
N LEU A 79 12.57 16.47 -10.77
CA LEU A 79 11.13 16.24 -10.65
C LEU A 79 10.65 15.30 -11.76
N CYS A 80 10.06 14.16 -11.37
CA CYS A 80 9.48 13.19 -12.28
C CYS A 80 8.05 13.62 -12.66
N LEU A 81 7.80 13.91 -13.94
CA LEU A 81 6.50 14.36 -14.43
C LEU A 81 5.77 13.22 -15.15
N GLY A 82 4.67 12.75 -14.56
CA GLY A 82 3.75 11.77 -15.13
C GLY A 82 2.37 12.36 -15.40
N TRP A 83 1.61 11.71 -16.27
CA TRP A 83 0.27 12.14 -16.67
C TRP A 83 -0.55 10.96 -17.21
N ASP A 84 -1.87 11.03 -17.12
CA ASP A 84 -2.79 10.02 -17.63
C ASP A 84 -3.48 10.43 -18.94
N THR A 85 -4.45 9.62 -19.37
CA THR A 85 -5.13 9.76 -20.66
C THR A 85 -6.36 10.66 -20.64
N HIS A 86 -6.65 11.35 -19.53
CA HIS A 86 -7.74 12.34 -19.51
C HIS A 86 -7.45 13.50 -20.45
N ALA A 87 -8.50 14.04 -21.08
CA ALA A 87 -8.38 15.16 -22.02
C ALA A 87 -7.62 16.35 -21.41
N LEU A 88 -7.94 16.73 -20.17
CA LEU A 88 -7.36 17.87 -19.48
C LEU A 88 -5.92 17.64 -19.01
N SER A 89 -5.43 16.40 -18.99
CA SER A 89 -4.05 16.09 -18.63
C SER A 89 -3.06 16.57 -19.70
N GLY A 90 -3.47 16.55 -20.98
CA GLY A 90 -2.69 17.05 -22.11
C GLY A 90 -2.28 18.54 -22.00
N PRO A 91 -3.21 19.50 -21.85
CA PRO A 91 -2.84 20.90 -21.66
C PRO A 91 -2.25 21.17 -20.27
N ALA A 92 -2.64 20.41 -19.23
CA ALA A 92 -2.04 20.57 -17.89
C ALA A 92 -0.55 20.22 -17.86
N ARG A 93 -0.11 19.16 -18.58
CA ARG A 93 1.33 18.83 -18.67
C ARG A 93 2.14 19.92 -19.35
N VAL A 94 1.55 20.61 -20.34
CA VAL A 94 2.18 21.74 -21.03
C VAL A 94 2.39 22.89 -20.04
N SER A 95 1.32 23.34 -19.39
CA SER A 95 1.37 24.42 -18.40
C SER A 95 2.33 24.14 -17.25
N ALA A 96 2.38 22.89 -16.77
CA ALA A 96 3.32 22.49 -15.72
C ALA A 96 4.77 22.57 -16.19
N LEU A 97 5.10 22.01 -17.36
CA LEU A 97 6.46 22.01 -17.89
C LEU A 97 6.98 23.43 -18.14
N GLU A 98 6.12 24.33 -18.63
CA GLU A 98 6.46 25.74 -18.84
C GLU A 98 6.89 26.46 -17.56
N VAL A 99 6.21 26.18 -16.44
CA VAL A 99 6.50 26.78 -15.13
C VAL A 99 7.73 26.12 -14.49
N LEU A 100 7.82 24.79 -14.55
CA LEU A 100 8.95 24.02 -14.00
C LEU A 100 10.26 24.46 -14.67
N ALA A 101 10.29 24.48 -16.01
CA ALA A 101 11.47 24.91 -16.75
C ALA A 101 11.82 26.37 -16.48
N ALA A 102 10.83 27.27 -16.38
CA ALA A 102 11.04 28.68 -16.04
C ALA A 102 11.60 28.90 -14.63
N ASN A 103 11.32 27.97 -13.70
CA ASN A 103 11.92 27.96 -12.36
C ASN A 103 13.29 27.25 -12.32
N GLY A 104 13.82 26.78 -13.45
CA GLY A 104 15.09 26.07 -13.52
C GLY A 104 15.06 24.70 -12.84
N VAL A 105 13.88 24.08 -12.71
CA VAL A 105 13.75 22.73 -12.15
C VAL A 105 14.28 21.72 -13.17
N ASP A 106 15.09 20.77 -12.71
CA ASP A 106 15.43 19.59 -13.48
C ASP A 106 14.21 18.68 -13.59
N VAL A 107 13.65 18.48 -14.79
CA VAL A 107 12.41 17.71 -15.01
C VAL A 107 12.71 16.46 -15.82
N MET A 108 12.23 15.31 -15.35
CA MET A 108 12.18 14.07 -16.12
C MET A 108 10.80 13.89 -16.75
N VAL A 109 10.76 13.80 -18.08
CA VAL A 109 9.55 13.50 -18.84
C VAL A 109 9.74 12.20 -19.62
N ASP A 110 8.65 11.51 -19.97
CA ASP A 110 8.74 10.25 -20.72
C ASP A 110 9.52 10.45 -22.04
N ALA A 111 10.34 9.46 -22.37
CA ALA A 111 11.21 9.47 -23.54
C ALA A 111 10.45 9.59 -24.88
N HIS A 112 9.21 9.12 -24.91
CA HIS A 112 8.37 9.07 -26.11
C HIS A 112 7.05 9.81 -25.93
N ASP A 113 6.97 10.73 -24.95
CA ASP A 113 5.75 11.49 -24.64
C ASP A 113 4.54 10.58 -24.36
N ARG A 114 4.74 9.40 -23.76
CA ARG A 114 3.68 8.47 -23.36
C ARG A 114 3.05 8.89 -22.03
N PRO A 115 1.78 8.54 -21.79
CA PRO A 115 1.19 8.55 -20.45
C PRO A 115 2.04 7.72 -19.46
N THR A 116 2.06 8.12 -18.20
CA THR A 116 2.89 7.50 -17.16
C THR A 116 2.07 7.27 -15.89
N PRO A 117 1.85 6.00 -15.48
CA PRO A 117 1.16 5.65 -14.25
C PRO A 117 1.73 6.30 -12.99
N THR A 118 0.87 6.52 -12.00
CA THR A 118 1.29 6.97 -10.65
C THR A 118 2.36 6.07 -10.03
N PRO A 119 2.22 4.73 -9.97
CA PRO A 119 3.24 3.88 -9.35
C PRO A 119 4.58 3.92 -10.07
N VAL A 120 4.62 4.27 -11.36
CA VAL A 120 5.86 4.42 -12.13
C VAL A 120 6.64 5.66 -11.68
N ILE A 121 5.93 6.77 -11.44
CA ILE A 121 6.53 7.98 -10.87
C ILE A 121 7.04 7.72 -9.45
N SER A 122 6.22 7.09 -8.61
CA SER A 122 6.61 6.68 -7.25
C SER A 122 7.87 5.81 -7.24
N GLN A 123 7.90 4.75 -8.06
CA GLN A 123 9.04 3.84 -8.15
C GLN A 123 10.29 4.56 -8.67
N THR A 124 10.15 5.48 -9.62
CA THR A 124 11.29 6.25 -10.15
C THR A 124 11.88 7.17 -9.08
N ILE A 125 11.03 7.84 -8.28
CA ILE A 125 11.45 8.66 -7.14
C ILE A 125 12.22 7.80 -6.14
N LEU A 126 11.65 6.66 -5.73
CA LEU A 126 12.27 5.74 -4.76
C LEU A 126 13.60 5.18 -5.27
N ALA A 127 13.68 4.81 -6.55
CA ALA A 127 14.90 4.32 -7.17
C ALA A 127 15.98 5.41 -7.26
N HIS A 128 15.61 6.65 -7.60
CA HIS A 128 16.54 7.78 -7.60
C HIS A 128 16.95 8.16 -6.19
N ASN A 129 16.06 8.13 -5.20
CA ASN A 129 16.38 8.57 -3.84
C ASN A 129 17.11 7.53 -3.01
N ARG A 130 17.16 6.28 -3.48
CA ARG A 130 17.87 5.19 -2.80
C ARG A 130 19.32 5.62 -2.50
N ASP A 131 19.66 5.52 -1.22
CA ASP A 131 20.97 5.85 -0.65
C ASP A 131 21.44 7.31 -0.84
N ARG A 132 20.53 8.24 -1.16
CA ARG A 132 20.80 9.68 -1.28
C ARG A 132 20.23 10.45 -0.10
N THR A 133 20.92 11.53 0.27
CA THR A 133 20.49 12.49 1.30
C THR A 133 20.34 13.92 0.76
N THR A 134 20.87 14.18 -0.44
CA THR A 134 20.79 15.45 -1.17
C THR A 134 20.52 15.15 -2.65
N GLY A 135 20.06 16.14 -3.44
CA GLY A 135 19.68 15.88 -4.83
C GLY A 135 18.49 14.95 -4.95
N LEU A 136 17.58 15.02 -3.97
CA LEU A 136 16.41 14.13 -3.88
C LEU A 136 15.40 14.48 -4.97
N ALA A 137 14.94 13.44 -5.67
CA ALA A 137 13.85 13.51 -6.61
C ALA A 137 12.51 13.60 -5.89
N ASP A 138 11.55 14.20 -6.58
CA ASP A 138 10.13 14.27 -6.26
C ASP A 138 9.31 14.12 -7.55
N GLY A 139 7.99 14.30 -7.51
CA GLY A 139 7.19 14.12 -8.71
C GLY A 139 5.85 14.85 -8.73
N ILE A 140 5.34 15.01 -9.94
CA ILE A 140 3.98 15.47 -10.22
C ILE A 140 3.31 14.40 -11.07
N VAL A 141 2.07 14.05 -10.73
CA VAL A 141 1.24 13.19 -11.56
C VAL A 141 -0.04 13.94 -11.93
N ILE A 142 -0.30 14.04 -13.23
CA ILE A 142 -1.43 14.78 -13.77
C ILE A 142 -2.54 13.80 -14.12
N THR A 143 -3.47 13.63 -13.19
CA THR A 143 -4.57 12.67 -13.31
C THR A 143 -5.65 12.94 -12.27
N PRO A 144 -6.93 12.81 -12.62
CA PRO A 144 -8.03 12.74 -11.67
C PRO A 144 -8.39 11.29 -11.27
N SER A 145 -7.54 10.28 -11.50
CA SER A 145 -7.82 8.86 -11.29
C SER A 145 -9.03 8.39 -12.11
N HIS A 146 -9.96 7.63 -11.53
CA HIS A 146 -11.15 7.08 -12.19
C HIS A 146 -12.32 8.08 -12.35
N ASN A 147 -12.09 9.37 -12.08
CA ASN A 147 -13.11 10.41 -12.28
C ASN A 147 -13.64 10.43 -13.73
N PRO A 148 -14.81 11.04 -13.98
CA PRO A 148 -15.36 11.09 -15.32
C PRO A 148 -14.51 11.86 -16.35
N PRO A 149 -14.72 11.64 -17.66
CA PRO A 149 -13.92 12.23 -18.74
C PRO A 149 -13.84 13.77 -18.77
N ASP A 150 -14.78 14.47 -18.13
CA ASP A 150 -14.78 15.95 -18.04
C ASP A 150 -13.88 16.50 -16.93
N TYR A 151 -13.21 15.64 -16.15
CA TYR A 151 -12.30 16.03 -15.07
C TYR A 151 -10.84 16.08 -15.52
N GLY A 152 -10.08 16.96 -14.86
CA GLY A 152 -8.63 16.96 -14.80
C GLY A 152 -8.18 16.88 -13.35
N GLY A 153 -6.95 16.43 -13.14
CA GLY A 153 -6.36 16.33 -11.81
C GLY A 153 -4.86 16.58 -11.79
N PHE A 154 -4.34 16.96 -10.62
CA PHE A 154 -2.95 17.38 -10.45
C PHE A 154 -2.50 17.08 -9.01
N LYS A 155 -1.59 16.11 -8.83
CA LYS A 155 -1.03 15.70 -7.53
C LYS A 155 0.49 15.90 -7.48
N TYR A 156 1.00 15.96 -6.26
CA TYR A 156 2.42 16.10 -5.95
C TYR A 156 2.85 14.97 -5.02
N ASP A 157 3.96 14.32 -5.39
CA ASP A 157 4.57 13.22 -4.65
C ASP A 157 5.94 13.69 -4.14
N PRO A 158 6.12 13.91 -2.82
CA PRO A 158 7.40 14.33 -2.24
C PRO A 158 8.48 13.24 -2.36
N PRO A 159 9.71 13.49 -1.87
CA PRO A 159 10.82 12.53 -1.95
C PRO A 159 10.59 11.14 -1.34
N SER A 160 9.54 10.95 -0.55
CA SER A 160 9.11 9.63 -0.08
C SER A 160 8.52 8.75 -1.21
N GLY A 161 8.18 9.33 -2.35
CA GLY A 161 7.51 8.66 -3.48
C GLY A 161 6.05 8.32 -3.22
N GLY A 162 5.50 8.65 -2.05
CA GLY A 162 4.07 8.52 -1.75
C GLY A 162 3.31 9.82 -1.99
N PRO A 163 1.99 9.86 -1.71
CA PRO A 163 1.23 11.11 -1.76
C PRO A 163 1.73 12.11 -0.71
N ALA A 164 1.68 13.39 -1.05
CA ALA A 164 1.99 14.46 -0.11
C ALA A 164 1.10 14.43 1.15
N ASP A 165 1.70 14.72 2.30
CA ASP A 165 0.99 14.86 3.57
C ASP A 165 0.17 16.17 3.64
N THR A 166 -0.72 16.24 4.63
CA THR A 166 -1.63 17.38 4.80
C THR A 166 -0.89 18.72 4.96
N GLU A 167 0.25 18.74 5.66
CA GLU A 167 1.04 19.96 5.84
C GLU A 167 1.53 20.49 4.48
N THR A 168 2.09 19.60 3.67
CA THR A 168 2.56 19.91 2.32
C THR A 168 1.42 20.34 1.41
N THR A 169 0.32 19.59 1.40
CA THR A 169 -0.82 19.89 0.52
C THR A 169 -1.50 21.20 0.90
N SER A 170 -1.69 21.48 2.19
CA SER A 170 -2.24 22.75 2.67
C SER A 170 -1.36 23.93 2.31
N TRP A 171 -0.04 23.80 2.48
CA TRP A 171 0.89 24.86 2.09
C TRP A 171 0.82 25.16 0.58
N ILE A 172 0.80 24.13 -0.25
CA ILE A 172 0.67 24.27 -1.72
C ILE A 172 -0.67 24.91 -2.08
N GLN A 173 -1.76 24.45 -1.46
CA GLN A 173 -3.11 24.98 -1.65
C GLN A 173 -3.17 26.49 -1.38
N ASP A 174 -2.71 26.89 -0.21
CA ASP A 174 -2.79 28.28 0.25
C ASP A 174 -1.93 29.18 -0.64
N ARG A 175 -0.72 28.73 -1.00
CA ARG A 175 0.14 29.49 -1.89
C ARG A 175 -0.43 29.59 -3.31
N ALA A 176 -1.02 28.53 -3.84
CA ALA A 176 -1.63 28.56 -5.17
C ALA A 176 -2.86 29.48 -5.21
N ASN A 177 -3.71 29.45 -4.18
CA ASN A 177 -4.86 30.35 -4.08
C ASN A 177 -4.44 31.83 -3.92
N ALA A 178 -3.36 32.11 -3.19
CA ALA A 178 -2.80 33.46 -3.12
C ALA A 178 -2.33 33.95 -4.51
N LEU A 179 -1.60 33.10 -5.25
CA LEU A 179 -1.18 33.41 -6.62
C LEU A 179 -2.37 33.66 -7.55
N LEU A 180 -3.45 32.88 -7.43
CA LEU A 180 -4.68 33.10 -8.19
C LEU A 180 -5.32 34.46 -7.87
N ALA A 181 -5.47 34.79 -6.59
CA ALA A 181 -6.02 36.08 -6.14
C ALA A 181 -5.16 37.28 -6.58
N GLU A 182 -3.85 37.08 -6.70
CA GLU A 182 -2.90 38.10 -7.17
C GLU A 182 -2.86 38.23 -8.70
N GLY A 183 -3.68 37.47 -9.44
CA GLY A 183 -3.71 37.48 -10.90
C GLY A 183 -2.50 36.79 -11.53
N LEU A 184 -1.98 35.74 -10.89
CA LEU A 184 -0.78 34.98 -11.26
C LEU A 184 0.51 35.80 -11.28
N ARG A 185 0.53 36.98 -10.63
CA ARG A 185 1.75 37.74 -10.42
C ARG A 185 2.73 36.90 -9.60
N GLY A 186 3.95 36.73 -10.11
CA GLY A 186 4.98 35.89 -9.48
C GLY A 186 5.02 34.44 -9.98
N VAL A 187 4.18 34.06 -10.94
CA VAL A 187 4.37 32.81 -11.70
C VAL A 187 5.44 33.03 -12.78
N ALA A 188 6.56 32.32 -12.66
CA ALA A 188 7.54 32.24 -13.73
C ALA A 188 7.05 31.25 -14.80
N ARG A 189 7.05 31.68 -16.06
CA ARG A 189 6.59 30.88 -17.21
C ARG A 189 7.49 31.17 -18.40
N MET A 190 7.72 30.15 -19.23
CA MET A 190 8.31 30.30 -20.56
C MET A 190 7.50 29.53 -21.59
N PRO A 191 7.57 29.87 -22.89
CA PRO A 191 6.84 29.13 -23.92
C PRO A 191 7.22 27.64 -23.95
N TYR A 192 6.23 26.77 -24.19
CA TYR A 192 6.40 25.32 -24.21
C TYR A 192 7.54 24.85 -25.12
N GLU A 193 7.68 25.42 -26.32
CA GLU A 193 8.77 25.01 -27.23
C GLU A 193 10.15 25.30 -26.65
N ARG A 194 10.26 26.37 -25.84
CA ARG A 194 11.50 26.70 -25.11
C ARG A 194 11.69 25.76 -23.92
N ALA A 195 10.61 25.45 -23.18
CA ALA A 195 10.65 24.52 -22.06
C ALA A 195 11.14 23.13 -22.50
N CYS A 196 10.60 22.59 -23.60
CA CYS A 196 11.03 21.30 -24.17
C CYS A 196 12.51 21.23 -24.58
N ARG A 197 13.14 22.38 -24.84
CA ARG A 197 14.56 22.49 -25.21
C ARG A 197 15.44 23.00 -24.07
N ALA A 198 14.87 23.23 -22.89
CA ALA A 198 15.64 23.69 -21.74
C ALA A 198 16.63 22.59 -21.32
N ALA A 199 17.85 22.98 -20.96
CA ALA A 199 18.88 22.05 -20.51
C ALA A 199 18.48 21.25 -19.26
N THR A 200 17.52 21.76 -18.49
CA THR A 200 16.97 21.13 -17.29
C THR A 200 15.86 20.12 -17.61
N VAL A 201 15.37 20.00 -18.85
CA VAL A 201 14.33 19.04 -19.23
C VAL A 201 14.96 17.84 -19.93
N ARG A 202 14.83 16.66 -19.33
CA ARG A 202 15.42 15.42 -19.85
C ARG A 202 14.38 14.35 -20.14
N ARG A 203 14.64 13.58 -21.20
CA ARG A 203 13.89 12.40 -21.59
C ARG A 203 14.35 11.21 -20.75
N PHE A 204 13.40 10.48 -20.17
CA PHE A 204 13.64 9.29 -19.36
C PHE A 204 12.70 8.17 -19.78
N ASP A 205 13.23 6.97 -20.02
CA ASP A 205 12.41 5.82 -20.42
C ASP A 205 11.79 5.17 -19.17
N TYR A 206 10.65 5.72 -18.75
CA TYR A 206 9.90 5.21 -17.61
C TYR A 206 9.44 3.76 -17.81
N VAL A 207 9.15 3.35 -19.05
CA VAL A 207 8.66 2.01 -19.36
C VAL A 207 9.75 0.96 -19.13
N ASP A 208 10.95 1.14 -19.72
CA ASP A 208 12.05 0.19 -19.51
C ASP A 208 12.49 0.14 -18.05
N ALA A 209 12.62 1.30 -17.40
CA ALA A 209 13.01 1.39 -16.00
C ALA A 209 12.04 0.65 -15.08
N TYR A 210 10.73 0.88 -15.25
CA TYR A 210 9.71 0.22 -14.44
C TYR A 210 9.59 -1.26 -14.75
N ALA A 211 9.57 -1.64 -16.04
CA ALA A 211 9.53 -3.05 -16.44
C ALA A 211 10.73 -3.83 -15.88
N GLY A 212 11.93 -3.24 -15.86
CA GLY A 212 13.11 -3.83 -15.24
C GLY A 212 13.02 -4.01 -13.72
N ALA A 213 12.30 -3.12 -13.03
CA ALA A 213 12.13 -3.16 -11.58
C ALA A 213 11.08 -4.18 -11.10
N ILE A 214 10.19 -4.66 -11.97
CA ILE A 214 9.14 -5.63 -11.60
C ILE A 214 9.70 -6.89 -10.92
N ARG A 215 10.86 -7.38 -11.36
CA ARG A 215 11.51 -8.57 -10.76
C ARG A 215 11.89 -8.39 -9.29
N ASP A 216 12.03 -7.16 -8.82
CA ASP A 216 12.43 -6.87 -7.44
C ASP A 216 11.24 -7.03 -6.46
N VAL A 217 10.01 -7.09 -7.00
CA VAL A 217 8.75 -7.17 -6.22
C VAL A 217 7.89 -8.38 -6.55
N ILE A 218 8.00 -8.92 -7.77
CA ILE A 218 7.24 -10.09 -8.23
C ILE A 218 8.22 -11.21 -8.60
N ASP A 219 7.91 -12.43 -8.18
CA ASP A 219 8.65 -13.63 -8.61
C ASP A 219 8.36 -13.96 -10.08
N THR A 220 9.08 -13.27 -10.95
CA THR A 220 8.95 -13.42 -12.41
C THR A 220 9.47 -14.76 -12.93
N GLU A 221 10.35 -15.44 -12.19
CA GLU A 221 10.89 -16.75 -12.59
C GLU A 221 9.83 -17.85 -12.42
N THR A 222 9.08 -17.84 -11.31
CA THR A 222 7.96 -18.77 -11.10
C THR A 222 6.85 -18.61 -12.15
N LEU A 223 6.61 -17.38 -12.61
CA LEU A 223 5.61 -17.09 -13.63
C LEU A 223 6.08 -17.39 -15.06
N ARG A 224 7.39 -17.45 -15.28
CA ARG A 224 7.98 -17.72 -16.60
C ARG A 224 7.66 -19.16 -17.03
N GLY A 225 7.18 -19.31 -18.26
CA GLY A 225 6.84 -20.62 -18.82
C GLY A 225 5.56 -21.24 -18.27
N THR A 226 4.80 -20.53 -17.43
CA THR A 226 3.46 -20.96 -17.03
C THR A 226 2.51 -20.92 -18.22
N THR A 227 1.48 -21.78 -18.21
CA THR A 227 0.42 -21.78 -19.23
C THR A 227 -0.72 -20.80 -18.91
N LEU A 228 -0.61 -20.08 -17.78
CA LEU A 228 -1.64 -19.16 -17.27
C LEU A 228 -1.98 -18.12 -18.32
N ALA A 229 -3.22 -18.13 -18.78
CA ALA A 229 -3.72 -17.11 -19.70
C ALA A 229 -4.14 -15.88 -18.89
N ILE A 230 -3.40 -14.78 -19.04
CA ILE A 230 -3.65 -13.52 -18.34
C ILE A 230 -4.32 -12.51 -19.28
N GLY A 231 -5.47 -11.98 -18.87
CA GLY A 231 -6.13 -10.87 -19.56
C GLY A 231 -5.87 -9.55 -18.87
N VAL A 232 -5.72 -8.45 -19.62
CA VAL A 232 -5.65 -7.11 -19.02
C VAL A 232 -6.53 -6.14 -19.80
N ASP A 233 -7.39 -5.42 -19.09
CA ASP A 233 -8.07 -4.23 -19.61
C ASP A 233 -7.49 -2.98 -18.95
N PRO A 234 -6.64 -2.20 -19.63
CA PRO A 234 -6.09 -0.97 -19.08
C PRO A 234 -7.12 0.15 -18.89
N LEU A 235 -8.39 -0.07 -19.27
CA LEU A 235 -9.48 0.92 -19.24
C LEU A 235 -9.12 2.23 -19.96
N GLY A 236 -8.28 2.13 -21.00
CA GLY A 236 -7.70 3.26 -21.74
C GLY A 236 -6.84 4.20 -20.91
N GLY A 237 -6.33 3.72 -19.76
CA GLY A 237 -5.47 4.45 -18.84
C GLY A 237 -4.00 4.54 -19.25
N ALA A 238 -3.20 5.14 -18.38
CA ALA A 238 -1.77 5.37 -18.57
C ALA A 238 -0.94 4.08 -18.65
N SER A 239 -1.46 2.96 -18.13
CA SER A 239 -0.77 1.68 -18.11
C SER A 239 -0.81 0.93 -19.45
N VAL A 240 -1.59 1.40 -20.44
CA VAL A 240 -1.77 0.70 -21.73
C VAL A 240 -0.44 0.32 -22.39
N GLY A 241 0.54 1.23 -22.38
CA GLY A 241 1.86 1.03 -22.97
C GLY A 241 2.87 0.31 -22.08
N TYR A 242 2.47 -0.17 -20.90
CA TYR A 242 3.35 -0.85 -19.94
C TYR A 242 3.15 -2.36 -19.92
N TRP A 243 1.94 -2.84 -20.18
CA TRP A 243 1.60 -4.26 -20.06
C TRP A 243 2.34 -5.16 -21.05
N GLU A 244 2.37 -4.79 -22.33
CA GLU A 244 3.06 -5.58 -23.36
C GLU A 244 4.58 -5.60 -23.16
N PRO A 245 5.28 -4.47 -22.91
CA PRO A 245 6.71 -4.51 -22.60
C PRO A 245 7.06 -5.36 -21.37
N ILE A 246 6.23 -5.34 -20.33
CA ILE A 246 6.41 -6.22 -19.15
C ILE A 246 6.22 -7.69 -19.55
N ALA A 247 5.17 -8.00 -20.31
CA ALA A 247 4.90 -9.36 -20.76
C ALA A 247 6.01 -9.92 -21.64
N GLU A 248 6.50 -9.13 -22.60
CA GLU A 248 7.61 -9.48 -23.48
C GLU A 248 8.90 -9.72 -22.69
N ARG A 249 9.24 -8.83 -21.75
CA ARG A 249 10.48 -8.92 -20.95
C ARG A 249 10.54 -10.21 -20.13
N TYR A 250 9.43 -10.64 -19.57
CA TYR A 250 9.39 -11.79 -18.65
C TYR A 250 8.79 -13.07 -19.27
N GLY A 251 8.29 -13.00 -20.50
CA GLY A 251 7.66 -14.13 -21.19
C GLY A 251 6.30 -14.51 -20.61
N PHE A 252 5.52 -13.54 -20.14
CA PHE A 252 4.17 -13.79 -19.64
C PHE A 252 3.19 -14.00 -20.78
N ARG A 253 2.30 -14.98 -20.65
CA ARG A 253 1.17 -15.17 -21.57
C ARG A 253 0.04 -14.19 -21.21
N LEU A 254 0.29 -12.92 -21.47
CA LEU A 254 -0.59 -11.80 -21.18
C LEU A 254 -1.16 -11.21 -22.46
N ARG A 255 -2.45 -10.89 -22.47
CA ARG A 255 -3.13 -10.21 -23.58
C ARG A 255 -3.85 -8.97 -23.08
N VAL A 256 -3.52 -7.82 -23.66
CA VAL A 256 -4.32 -6.60 -23.54
C VAL A 256 -5.61 -6.78 -24.34
N VAL A 257 -6.78 -6.77 -23.69
CA VAL A 257 -8.07 -7.04 -24.34
C VAL A 257 -8.67 -5.81 -25.03
N ASN A 258 -8.23 -4.63 -24.62
CA ASN A 258 -8.66 -3.36 -25.18
C ASN A 258 -7.50 -2.35 -25.16
N PRO A 259 -6.78 -2.16 -26.26
CA PRO A 259 -5.69 -1.18 -26.34
C PRO A 259 -6.17 0.25 -26.65
N ALA A 260 -7.49 0.49 -26.74
CA ALA A 260 -8.02 1.79 -27.13
C ALA A 260 -7.69 2.86 -26.10
N VAL A 261 -7.19 4.01 -26.58
CA VAL A 261 -7.03 5.24 -25.82
C VAL A 261 -7.89 6.31 -26.49
N ASP A 262 -8.91 6.76 -25.80
CA ASP A 262 -9.85 7.76 -26.27
C ASP A 262 -10.21 8.67 -25.08
N PRO A 263 -9.93 9.98 -25.14
CA PRO A 263 -10.22 10.90 -24.04
C PRO A 263 -11.72 11.08 -23.73
N THR A 264 -12.62 10.58 -24.59
CA THR A 264 -14.05 10.48 -24.29
C THR A 264 -14.41 9.25 -23.47
N PHE A 265 -13.52 8.24 -23.43
CA PHE A 265 -13.74 6.92 -22.84
C PHE A 265 -15.01 6.22 -23.35
N GLY A 266 -15.43 6.49 -24.60
CA GLY A 266 -16.67 5.96 -25.17
C GLY A 266 -16.73 4.44 -25.33
N PHE A 267 -15.60 3.74 -25.21
CA PHE A 267 -15.55 2.28 -25.19
C PHE A 267 -15.99 1.66 -23.84
N MET A 268 -16.08 2.47 -22.78
CA MET A 268 -16.48 2.01 -21.44
C MET A 268 -17.97 1.64 -21.38
N THR A 269 -18.30 0.78 -20.42
CA THR A 269 -19.68 0.63 -19.95
C THR A 269 -19.98 1.65 -18.86
N VAL A 270 -21.22 2.10 -18.80
CA VAL A 270 -21.69 3.13 -17.86
C VAL A 270 -21.73 2.55 -16.45
N ASP A 271 -21.30 3.33 -15.48
CA ASP A 271 -21.24 2.93 -14.07
C ASP A 271 -22.63 2.94 -13.40
N TRP A 272 -22.71 2.50 -12.14
CA TRP A 272 -23.95 2.23 -11.40
C TRP A 272 -24.93 3.41 -11.32
N ASP A 273 -24.44 4.65 -11.42
CA ASP A 273 -25.22 5.90 -11.33
C ASP A 273 -25.37 6.65 -12.66
N GLY A 274 -24.86 6.09 -13.76
CA GLY A 274 -25.07 6.67 -15.09
C GLY A 274 -23.90 7.46 -15.64
N GLU A 275 -22.78 7.57 -14.90
CA GLU A 275 -21.57 8.23 -15.39
C GLU A 275 -20.61 7.25 -16.09
N ILE A 276 -19.77 7.79 -16.96
CA ILE A 276 -18.60 7.06 -17.46
C ILE A 276 -17.51 7.20 -16.39
N ARG A 277 -17.13 6.10 -15.75
CA ARG A 277 -16.00 6.03 -14.82
C ARG A 277 -15.15 4.81 -15.10
N MET A 278 -13.84 5.00 -15.02
CA MET A 278 -12.85 3.94 -15.23
C MET A 278 -12.51 3.30 -13.89
N ASP A 279 -13.54 2.89 -13.14
CA ASP A 279 -13.38 2.27 -11.81
C ASP A 279 -13.20 0.75 -11.96
N PRO A 280 -11.99 0.22 -11.70
CA PRO A 280 -11.70 -1.20 -11.87
C PRO A 280 -12.35 -2.06 -10.77
N SER A 281 -12.95 -1.45 -9.75
CA SER A 281 -13.69 -2.14 -8.70
C SER A 281 -15.20 -2.17 -8.92
N SER A 282 -15.72 -1.42 -9.91
CA SER A 282 -17.15 -1.42 -10.22
C SER A 282 -17.51 -2.58 -11.15
N PRO A 283 -18.49 -3.44 -10.79
CA PRO A 283 -18.97 -4.49 -11.68
C PRO A 283 -19.66 -3.94 -12.93
N PHE A 284 -20.10 -2.68 -12.92
CA PHE A 284 -20.76 -2.03 -14.05
C PHE A 284 -19.75 -1.48 -15.05
N ALA A 285 -18.71 -0.79 -14.58
CA ALA A 285 -17.61 -0.33 -15.43
C ALA A 285 -16.79 -1.51 -15.99
N MET A 286 -16.68 -2.59 -15.21
CA MET A 286 -15.92 -3.80 -15.57
C MET A 286 -16.73 -4.83 -16.37
N ALA A 287 -17.98 -4.53 -16.75
CA ALA A 287 -18.90 -5.50 -17.35
C ALA A 287 -18.31 -6.21 -18.58
N ARG A 288 -17.53 -5.49 -19.41
CA ARG A 288 -16.83 -6.06 -20.57
C ARG A 288 -15.80 -7.11 -20.16
N LEU A 289 -14.88 -6.78 -19.25
CA LEU A 289 -13.85 -7.71 -18.81
C LEU A 289 -14.44 -8.92 -18.06
N ILE A 290 -15.47 -8.70 -17.24
CA ILE A 290 -16.23 -9.77 -16.57
C ILE A 290 -16.84 -10.73 -17.60
N GLY A 291 -17.37 -10.20 -18.71
CA GLY A 291 -17.90 -11.00 -19.83
C GLY A 291 -16.84 -11.84 -20.54
N LEU A 292 -15.55 -11.49 -20.42
CA LEU A 292 -14.42 -12.22 -20.98
C LEU A 292 -13.78 -13.23 -20.00
N ARG A 293 -14.30 -13.37 -18.78
CA ARG A 293 -13.67 -14.18 -17.71
C ARG A 293 -13.38 -15.63 -18.09
N GLU A 294 -14.16 -16.23 -18.99
CA GLU A 294 -13.96 -17.63 -19.40
C GLU A 294 -12.72 -17.79 -20.30
N GLN A 295 -12.28 -16.72 -20.97
CA GLN A 295 -11.14 -16.73 -21.89
C GLN A 295 -9.78 -16.70 -21.18
N PHE A 296 -9.76 -16.42 -19.88
CA PHE A 296 -8.54 -16.22 -19.09
C PHE A 296 -8.61 -16.97 -17.77
N ASP A 297 -7.45 -17.35 -17.24
CA ASP A 297 -7.38 -17.93 -15.89
C ASP A 297 -7.52 -16.83 -14.83
N VAL A 298 -6.93 -15.67 -15.10
CA VAL A 298 -7.08 -14.44 -14.35
C VAL A 298 -7.04 -13.26 -15.31
N ALA A 299 -7.82 -12.22 -15.02
CA ALA A 299 -7.73 -10.96 -15.72
C ALA A 299 -7.67 -9.78 -14.75
N PHE A 300 -7.04 -8.69 -15.19
CA PHE A 300 -6.83 -7.50 -14.40
C PHE A 300 -7.36 -6.27 -15.12
N ALA A 301 -7.77 -5.26 -14.36
CA ALA A 301 -7.90 -3.91 -14.86
C ALA A 301 -7.22 -2.93 -13.93
N ALA A 302 -6.88 -1.77 -14.45
CA ALA A 302 -6.35 -0.65 -13.70
C ALA A 302 -7.12 0.62 -14.08
N ASP A 303 -7.27 1.53 -13.12
CA ASP A 303 -7.83 2.86 -13.40
C ASP A 303 -6.84 3.72 -14.22
N PRO A 304 -7.24 4.93 -14.68
CA PRO A 304 -6.45 5.71 -15.62
C PRO A 304 -5.04 6.06 -15.16
N ASP A 305 -4.80 6.17 -13.85
CA ASP A 305 -3.47 6.37 -13.28
C ASP A 305 -2.83 5.12 -12.69
N ALA A 306 -3.52 3.99 -12.80
CA ALA A 306 -3.12 2.64 -12.45
C ALA A 306 -2.54 2.49 -11.03
N ASP A 307 -3.09 3.24 -10.07
CA ASP A 307 -2.83 3.02 -8.65
C ASP A 307 -3.88 2.11 -7.99
N ARG A 308 -4.98 1.82 -8.70
CA ARG A 308 -5.98 0.82 -8.32
C ARG A 308 -5.97 -0.37 -9.28
N HIS A 309 -6.48 -1.48 -8.78
CA HIS A 309 -6.61 -2.70 -9.57
C HIS A 309 -7.95 -3.38 -9.33
N GLY A 310 -8.45 -4.02 -10.37
CA GLY A 310 -9.58 -4.94 -10.35
C GLY A 310 -9.09 -6.32 -10.76
N VAL A 311 -9.54 -7.36 -10.05
CA VAL A 311 -9.17 -8.74 -10.37
C VAL A 311 -10.43 -9.50 -10.78
N VAL A 312 -10.40 -10.07 -11.98
CA VAL A 312 -11.44 -10.94 -12.51
C VAL A 312 -10.90 -12.36 -12.56
N SER A 313 -11.63 -13.31 -11.98
CA SER A 313 -11.33 -14.74 -12.10
C SER A 313 -12.47 -15.48 -12.80
N ARG A 314 -12.15 -16.66 -13.34
CA ARG A 314 -13.15 -17.52 -13.99
C ARG A 314 -14.29 -17.91 -13.03
N SER A 315 -13.96 -18.25 -11.78
CA SER A 315 -14.93 -18.72 -10.79
C SER A 315 -15.78 -17.61 -10.17
N ALA A 316 -15.15 -16.48 -9.81
CA ALA A 316 -15.82 -15.43 -9.03
C ALA A 316 -16.29 -14.23 -9.86
N GLY A 317 -15.91 -14.14 -11.15
CA GLY A 317 -16.05 -12.88 -11.87
C GLY A 317 -15.17 -11.80 -11.24
N LEU A 318 -15.71 -10.59 -11.06
CA LEU A 318 -14.99 -9.51 -10.37
C LEU A 318 -14.89 -9.78 -8.87
N MET A 319 -13.67 -9.81 -8.36
CA MET A 319 -13.41 -9.96 -6.93
C MET A 319 -13.74 -8.67 -6.18
N ASP A 320 -14.45 -8.80 -5.06
CA ASP A 320 -14.65 -7.68 -4.14
C ASP A 320 -13.29 -7.19 -3.60
N PRO A 321 -13.01 -5.87 -3.60
CA PRO A 321 -11.74 -5.33 -3.11
C PRO A 321 -11.43 -5.73 -1.66
N ASN A 322 -12.44 -5.79 -0.79
CA ASN A 322 -12.27 -6.26 0.58
C ASN A 322 -12.09 -7.77 0.64
N HIS A 323 -12.61 -8.59 -0.27
CA HIS A 323 -12.28 -10.02 -0.27
C HIS A 323 -10.80 -10.26 -0.63
N TYR A 324 -10.26 -9.53 -1.61
CA TYR A 324 -8.84 -9.61 -1.96
C TYR A 324 -7.92 -9.13 -0.81
N LEU A 325 -8.27 -8.00 -0.19
CA LEU A 325 -7.51 -7.41 0.91
C LEU A 325 -7.71 -8.15 2.25
N ALA A 326 -8.94 -8.56 2.60
CA ALA A 326 -9.27 -9.21 3.87
C ALA A 326 -8.82 -10.67 3.95
N VAL A 327 -8.83 -11.45 2.85
CA VAL A 327 -8.20 -12.79 2.84
C VAL A 327 -6.73 -12.68 3.27
N SER A 328 -6.03 -11.69 2.70
CA SER A 328 -4.58 -11.59 2.82
C SER A 328 -4.12 -10.85 4.08
N ILE A 329 -4.88 -9.85 4.56
CA ILE A 329 -4.49 -9.01 5.69
C ILE A 329 -5.12 -9.48 7.00
N SER A 330 -6.41 -9.85 7.02
CA SER A 330 -7.12 -10.20 8.26
C SER A 330 -6.66 -11.53 8.85
N LEU A 331 -6.57 -12.56 8.02
CA LEU A 331 -6.07 -13.87 8.45
C LEU A 331 -4.59 -13.77 8.84
N ARG A 332 -3.80 -12.96 8.11
CA ARG A 332 -2.40 -12.68 8.48
C ARG A 332 -2.29 -11.96 9.82
N ALA A 333 -3.14 -10.99 10.10
CA ALA A 333 -3.15 -10.28 11.38
C ALA A 333 -3.52 -11.18 12.56
N LEU A 334 -4.41 -12.17 12.36
CA LEU A 334 -4.73 -13.18 13.37
C LEU A 334 -3.63 -14.23 13.51
N ALA A 335 -3.02 -14.67 12.41
CA ALA A 335 -1.98 -15.70 12.40
C ALA A 335 -0.66 -15.24 13.01
N LEU A 336 -0.27 -13.98 12.78
CA LEU A 336 0.97 -13.38 13.30
C LEU A 336 0.85 -12.87 14.74
N ASP A 337 -0.36 -12.87 15.31
CA ASP A 337 -0.62 -12.38 16.66
C ASP A 337 -0.45 -13.50 17.69
N LEU A 338 0.72 -13.55 18.34
CA LEU A 338 1.09 -14.60 19.31
C LEU A 338 0.11 -14.83 20.47
N ARG A 339 -0.91 -13.98 20.65
CA ARG A 339 -2.01 -14.23 21.59
C ARG A 339 -2.67 -15.59 21.42
N TRP A 340 -2.66 -16.17 20.21
CA TRP A 340 -3.19 -17.52 19.98
C TRP A 340 -2.48 -18.60 20.84
N SER A 341 -1.27 -18.34 21.36
CA SER A 341 -0.59 -19.28 22.26
C SER A 341 -1.22 -19.40 23.66
N TRP A 342 -2.10 -18.48 24.05
CA TRP A 342 -2.89 -18.55 25.29
C TRP A 342 -4.38 -18.20 25.11
N ASN A 343 -4.82 -17.87 23.89
CA ASN A 343 -6.20 -17.57 23.55
C ASN A 343 -6.64 -18.40 22.35
N HIS A 344 -7.41 -19.45 22.63
CA HIS A 344 -7.85 -20.45 21.67
C HIS A 344 -9.14 -20.09 20.92
N SER A 345 -9.59 -18.83 20.98
CA SER A 345 -10.83 -18.40 20.31
C SER A 345 -10.79 -18.50 18.78
N ALA A 346 -9.58 -18.47 18.19
CA ALA A 346 -9.37 -18.58 16.75
C ALA A 346 -9.02 -20.01 16.27
N ASP A 347 -8.89 -20.99 17.17
CA ASP A 347 -8.41 -22.34 16.81
C ASP A 347 -9.31 -23.03 15.77
N GLU A 348 -10.62 -22.86 15.92
CA GLU A 348 -11.62 -23.39 15.01
C GLU A 348 -11.46 -22.84 13.58
N LEU A 349 -11.06 -21.57 13.44
CA LEU A 349 -10.80 -20.94 12.14
C LEU A 349 -9.64 -21.63 11.41
N TRP A 350 -8.57 -21.97 12.13
CA TRP A 350 -7.41 -22.67 11.55
C TRP A 350 -7.74 -24.12 11.23
N ALA A 351 -8.53 -24.77 12.08
CA ALA A 351 -9.05 -26.12 11.82
C ALA A 351 -9.97 -26.16 10.59
N TRP A 352 -10.76 -25.12 10.31
CA TRP A 352 -11.57 -25.05 9.09
C TRP A 352 -10.69 -24.98 7.83
N LEU A 353 -9.59 -24.22 7.88
CA LEU A 353 -8.67 -24.09 6.75
C LEU A 353 -7.97 -25.41 6.44
N ASP A 354 -7.31 -26.01 7.44
CA ASP A 354 -6.66 -27.31 7.29
C ASP A 354 -6.69 -28.08 8.62
N PRO A 355 -7.68 -28.98 8.82
CA PRO A 355 -7.82 -29.73 10.06
C PRO A 355 -6.61 -30.61 10.37
N ALA A 356 -5.99 -31.19 9.34
CA ALA A 356 -4.89 -32.13 9.51
C ALA A 356 -3.60 -31.40 9.89
N LEU A 357 -3.30 -30.30 9.20
CA LEU A 357 -2.13 -29.48 9.51
C LEU A 357 -2.30 -28.73 10.83
N TRP A 358 -3.51 -28.29 11.17
CA TRP A 358 -3.80 -27.70 12.48
C TRP A 358 -3.56 -28.71 13.61
N ALA A 359 -4.09 -29.93 13.50
CA ALA A 359 -3.87 -30.98 14.50
C ALA A 359 -2.40 -31.36 14.67
N LEU A 360 -1.61 -31.25 13.59
CA LEU A 360 -0.18 -31.56 13.62
C LEU A 360 0.66 -30.42 14.23
N THR A 361 0.36 -29.18 13.88
CA THR A 361 1.27 -28.05 14.13
C THR A 361 0.81 -27.09 15.20
N HIS A 362 -0.51 -26.97 15.41
CA HIS A 362 -1.13 -25.92 16.22
C HIS A 362 -0.56 -24.52 15.92
N ASN A 363 -0.15 -24.30 14.65
CA ASN A 363 0.53 -23.09 14.22
C ASN A 363 -0.34 -22.37 13.17
N PRO A 364 -1.01 -21.27 13.54
CA PRO A 364 -1.84 -20.49 12.64
C PRO A 364 -1.14 -20.02 11.37
N TRP A 365 0.14 -19.65 11.50
CA TRP A 365 0.95 -19.18 10.38
C TRP A 365 1.29 -20.31 9.40
N ALA A 366 1.63 -21.50 9.92
CA ALA A 366 1.89 -22.66 9.08
C ALA A 366 0.62 -23.09 8.31
N VAL A 367 -0.53 -23.10 8.98
CA VAL A 367 -1.82 -23.40 8.35
C VAL A 367 -2.18 -22.38 7.29
N LEU A 368 -2.05 -21.07 7.59
CA LEU A 368 -2.35 -20.02 6.62
C LEU A 368 -1.41 -20.06 5.40
N HIS A 369 -0.13 -20.37 5.60
CA HIS A 369 0.86 -20.42 4.53
C HIS A 369 0.71 -21.66 3.64
N ALA A 370 0.18 -22.76 4.19
CA ALA A 370 -0.10 -23.98 3.44
C ALA A 370 -1.49 -23.97 2.78
N ALA A 371 -2.41 -23.14 3.28
CA ALA A 371 -3.77 -23.05 2.75
C ALA A 371 -3.77 -22.55 1.30
N SER A 372 -4.42 -23.32 0.41
CA SER A 372 -4.61 -22.91 -0.97
C SER A 372 -5.62 -21.77 -1.07
N ARG A 373 -5.49 -20.95 -2.11
CA ARG A 373 -6.44 -19.86 -2.39
C ARG A 373 -7.89 -20.34 -2.47
N VAL A 374 -8.14 -21.48 -3.12
CA VAL A 374 -9.49 -22.08 -3.24
C VAL A 374 -10.07 -22.40 -1.86
N ARG A 375 -9.23 -22.86 -0.92
CA ARG A 375 -9.66 -23.19 0.44
C ARG A 375 -10.01 -21.94 1.24
N LEU A 376 -9.24 -20.87 1.09
CA LEU A 376 -9.50 -19.57 1.70
C LEU A 376 -10.79 -18.94 1.16
N GLU A 377 -11.00 -19.01 -0.16
CA GLU A 377 -12.22 -18.52 -0.82
C GLU A 377 -13.44 -19.32 -0.35
N ALA A 378 -13.40 -20.65 -0.36
CA ALA A 378 -14.49 -21.50 0.11
C ALA A 378 -14.85 -21.27 1.57
N LEU A 379 -13.85 -20.98 2.43
CA LEU A 379 -14.10 -20.63 3.82
C LEU A 379 -14.83 -19.29 3.91
N LEU A 380 -14.42 -18.28 3.15
CA LEU A 380 -15.02 -16.94 3.22
C LEU A 380 -16.31 -16.79 2.40
N GLU A 381 -16.66 -17.74 1.53
CA GLU A 381 -17.97 -17.75 0.87
C GLU A 381 -19.11 -17.85 1.90
N GLN A 382 -18.86 -18.56 3.01
CA GLN A 382 -19.83 -18.75 4.08
C GLN A 382 -19.98 -17.49 4.94
N PRO A 383 -21.19 -16.89 5.03
CA PRO A 383 -21.42 -15.69 5.83
C PRO A 383 -21.05 -15.86 7.32
N GLU A 384 -21.27 -17.05 7.87
CA GLU A 384 -20.94 -17.39 9.25
C GLU A 384 -19.43 -17.32 9.54
N HIS A 385 -18.60 -17.81 8.62
CA HIS A 385 -17.14 -17.75 8.76
C HIS A 385 -16.63 -16.32 8.64
N ARG A 386 -17.19 -15.51 7.73
CA ARG A 386 -16.85 -14.08 7.62
C ARG A 386 -17.19 -13.34 8.92
N GLN A 387 -18.38 -13.58 9.47
CA GLN A 387 -18.77 -13.01 10.76
C GLN A 387 -17.85 -13.46 11.89
N ARG A 388 -17.41 -14.73 11.89
CA ARG A 388 -16.46 -15.25 12.87
C ARG A 388 -15.11 -14.55 12.79
N VAL A 389 -14.54 -14.40 11.60
CA VAL A 389 -13.28 -13.68 11.38
C VAL A 389 -13.40 -12.24 11.86
N GLN A 390 -14.50 -11.55 11.52
CA GLN A 390 -14.74 -10.18 11.95
C GLN A 390 -14.85 -10.08 13.48
N ALA A 391 -15.59 -10.99 14.13
CA ALA A 391 -15.72 -11.01 15.58
C ALA A 391 -14.37 -11.22 16.29
N LEU A 392 -13.49 -12.07 15.75
CA LEU A 392 -12.14 -12.28 16.28
C LEU A 392 -11.26 -11.03 16.14
N LEU A 393 -11.39 -10.29 15.03
CA LEU A 393 -10.70 -9.01 14.84
C LEU A 393 -11.21 -7.94 15.79
N ASP A 394 -12.52 -7.87 16.02
CA ASP A 394 -13.12 -6.89 16.93
C ASP A 394 -12.67 -7.14 18.37
N VAL A 395 -12.68 -8.39 18.82
CA VAL A 395 -12.14 -8.80 20.15
C VAL A 395 -10.65 -8.48 20.23
N ARG A 396 -9.89 -8.68 19.14
CA ARG A 396 -8.48 -8.29 19.06
C ARG A 396 -8.28 -6.79 19.23
N GLN A 397 -9.03 -5.98 18.50
CA GLN A 397 -8.92 -4.53 18.58
C GLN A 397 -9.30 -4.01 19.97
N GLN A 398 -10.37 -4.53 20.57
CA GLN A 398 -10.76 -4.22 21.95
C GLN A 398 -9.64 -4.56 22.94
N TYR A 399 -9.00 -5.73 22.79
CA TYR A 399 -7.88 -6.13 23.65
C TYR A 399 -6.66 -5.20 23.51
N LEU A 400 -6.32 -4.78 22.29
CA LEU A 400 -5.14 -3.94 22.03
C LEU A 400 -5.37 -2.46 22.41
N SER A 401 -6.61 -1.98 22.32
CA SER A 401 -6.99 -0.60 22.63
C SER A 401 -7.42 -0.39 24.09
N GLY A 402 -7.82 -1.46 24.77
CA GLY A 402 -8.25 -1.43 26.17
C GLY A 402 -7.11 -1.17 27.16
N PRO A 403 -7.43 -0.67 28.37
CA PRO A 403 -6.45 -0.56 29.44
C PRO A 403 -5.94 -1.97 29.82
N SER A 404 -4.63 -2.11 30.02
CA SER A 404 -4.09 -3.37 30.54
C SER A 404 -4.59 -3.63 31.96
N TRP A 405 -4.66 -4.90 32.38
CA TRP A 405 -5.02 -5.26 33.75
C TRP A 405 -4.27 -4.44 34.82
N PHE A 406 -2.98 -4.15 34.57
CA PHE A 406 -2.16 -3.36 35.49
C PHE A 406 -2.66 -1.92 35.58
N ARG A 407 -2.99 -1.30 34.44
CA ARG A 407 -3.54 0.06 34.40
C ARG A 407 -4.94 0.14 35.01
N GLU A 408 -5.75 -0.91 34.86
CA GLU A 408 -7.07 -0.98 35.52
C GLU A 408 -6.94 -1.06 37.05
N ARG A 409 -5.97 -1.83 37.55
CA ARG A 409 -5.84 -2.12 38.99
C ARG A 409 -4.94 -1.14 39.74
N HIS A 410 -4.08 -0.45 39.02
CA HIS A 410 -3.13 0.55 39.53
C HIS A 410 -3.15 1.80 38.64
N PRO A 411 -4.26 2.55 38.60
CA PRO A 411 -4.42 3.70 37.69
C PRO A 411 -3.41 4.81 37.97
N ASP A 412 -2.99 4.96 39.23
CA ASP A 412 -2.05 6.00 39.68
C ASP A 412 -0.58 5.54 39.64
N ALA A 413 -0.31 4.33 39.14
CA ALA A 413 1.07 3.85 39.07
C ALA A 413 1.85 4.64 38.00
N PRO A 414 3.08 5.10 38.31
CA PRO A 414 3.92 5.80 37.34
C PRO A 414 4.39 4.90 36.17
N LEU A 415 4.22 3.58 36.31
CA LEU A 415 4.59 2.58 35.30
C LEU A 415 3.48 2.44 34.25
N THR A 416 3.69 2.99 33.05
CA THR A 416 2.64 3.01 32.01
C THR A 416 2.73 1.86 31.00
N ARG A 417 3.93 1.29 30.80
CA ARG A 417 4.24 0.21 29.85
C ARG A 417 5.45 -0.59 30.32
N VAL A 418 5.43 -1.90 30.06
CA VAL A 418 6.57 -2.80 30.22
C VAL A 418 6.72 -3.56 28.91
N ALA A 419 7.91 -3.54 28.33
CA ALA A 419 8.25 -4.40 27.20
C ALA A 419 9.12 -5.54 27.73
N TYR A 420 8.66 -6.77 27.53
CA TYR A 420 9.43 -7.98 27.83
C TYR A 420 10.11 -8.45 26.55
N VAL A 421 11.43 -8.57 26.56
CA VAL A 421 12.22 -9.05 25.42
C VAL A 421 12.95 -10.31 25.87
N SER A 422 12.58 -11.45 25.30
CA SER A 422 13.27 -12.72 25.48
C SER A 422 13.69 -13.25 24.13
N MET A 423 14.96 -13.64 24.00
CA MET A 423 15.50 -14.31 22.81
C MET A 423 15.59 -15.84 22.98
N GLU A 424 15.05 -16.37 24.07
CA GLU A 424 15.03 -17.81 24.35
C GLU A 424 13.60 -18.33 24.54
N PHE A 425 13.41 -19.62 24.26
CA PHE A 425 12.14 -20.35 24.35
C PHE A 425 11.35 -19.97 25.61
N GLY A 426 10.25 -19.23 25.44
CA GLY A 426 9.39 -18.87 26.56
C GLY A 426 7.97 -18.43 26.19
N LEU A 427 7.64 -18.33 24.90
CA LEU A 427 6.30 -17.90 24.44
C LEU A 427 5.56 -19.01 23.68
N SER A 428 6.22 -19.66 22.71
CA SER A 428 5.63 -20.78 21.97
C SER A 428 6.70 -21.57 21.22
N GLU A 429 6.50 -22.89 21.08
CA GLU A 429 7.38 -23.80 20.34
C GLU A 429 7.45 -23.50 18.84
N VAL A 430 6.54 -22.67 18.31
CA VAL A 430 6.52 -22.31 16.89
C VAL A 430 7.56 -21.28 16.47
N LEU A 431 8.20 -20.59 17.43
CA LEU A 431 9.19 -19.57 17.15
C LEU A 431 10.54 -20.26 16.91
N PRO A 432 11.14 -20.18 15.71
CA PRO A 432 12.35 -20.91 15.36
C PRO A 432 13.61 -20.20 15.88
N ILE A 433 13.65 -19.90 17.18
CA ILE A 433 14.75 -19.19 17.82
C ILE A 433 15.60 -20.21 18.58
N TYR A 434 16.72 -20.60 17.98
CA TYR A 434 17.68 -21.53 18.59
C TYR A 434 18.78 -20.76 19.32
N ALA A 435 18.81 -20.87 20.65
CA ALA A 435 19.90 -20.40 21.49
C ALA A 435 20.74 -21.59 21.99
N GLY A 436 21.71 -22.01 21.17
CA GLY A 436 23.00 -22.58 21.62
C GLY A 436 23.06 -23.63 22.74
N GLY A 437 22.04 -24.47 22.95
CA GLY A 437 22.12 -25.64 23.84
C GLY A 437 21.87 -25.41 25.33
N LEU A 438 21.40 -24.22 25.75
CA LEU A 438 20.87 -24.00 27.10
C LEU A 438 19.36 -24.24 27.10
N GLY A 439 18.97 -25.51 27.18
CA GLY A 439 17.57 -25.89 27.32
C GLY A 439 16.99 -25.32 28.63
N ASN A 440 15.94 -24.51 28.49
CA ASN A 440 14.96 -24.15 29.54
C ASN A 440 15.47 -23.53 30.85
N VAL A 441 16.71 -23.02 30.92
CA VAL A 441 17.26 -22.43 32.15
C VAL A 441 17.99 -21.10 31.89
N ALA A 442 17.21 -20.03 31.81
CA ALA A 442 17.44 -18.87 32.67
C ALA A 442 16.42 -18.93 33.83
N GLY A 443 16.33 -20.10 34.47
CA GLY A 443 15.67 -20.24 35.75
C GLY A 443 16.57 -19.68 36.83
N ASP A 444 16.50 -18.37 37.07
CA ASP A 444 17.03 -17.78 38.31
C ASP A 444 16.18 -16.63 38.86
N HIS A 445 14.87 -16.61 38.57
CA HIS A 445 13.88 -15.88 39.37
C HIS A 445 12.53 -16.63 39.34
N PRO A 446 11.92 -16.99 40.48
CA PRO A 446 12.44 -17.51 41.74
C PRO A 446 11.67 -18.77 42.21
N GLY A 447 12.38 -19.80 42.70
CA GLY A 447 11.80 -20.86 43.53
C GLY A 447 12.40 -20.79 44.93
N GLY A 448 11.58 -20.56 45.96
CA GLY A 448 12.02 -20.73 47.34
C GLY A 448 11.37 -19.83 48.39
N GLY A 449 10.04 -19.83 48.48
CA GLY A 449 9.29 -19.16 49.55
C GLY A 449 7.82 -19.12 49.17
N GLY A 450 7.02 -19.98 49.77
CA GLY A 450 5.70 -20.36 49.27
C GLY A 450 4.77 -19.19 48.93
N LEU A 451 4.48 -19.02 47.65
CA LEU A 451 3.29 -18.38 47.07
C LEU A 451 3.18 -18.85 45.61
N ARG A 452 2.05 -19.44 45.24
CA ARG A 452 1.77 -19.93 43.87
C ARG A 452 1.89 -18.79 42.85
N PRO A 453 2.67 -18.91 41.75
CA PRO A 453 2.58 -17.98 40.64
C PRO A 453 1.30 -18.28 39.85
N VAL A 454 0.33 -17.38 39.97
CA VAL A 454 -0.87 -17.31 39.13
C VAL A 454 -0.54 -16.40 37.95
N PRO A 455 -0.58 -16.85 36.69
CA PRO A 455 -0.68 -15.93 35.57
C PRO A 455 -2.03 -15.23 35.68
N ALA A 456 -2.06 -13.89 35.77
CA ALA A 456 -3.30 -13.12 35.69
C ALA A 456 -3.86 -13.28 34.25
N ARG A 457 -5.04 -13.85 33.96
CA ARG A 457 -6.23 -14.27 34.72
C ARG A 457 -6.66 -15.70 34.27
N PRO A 458 -7.13 -16.57 35.19
CA PRO A 458 -8.04 -17.67 34.87
C PRO A 458 -9.49 -17.41 35.36
N ASP A 459 -10.44 -17.69 34.48
CA ASP A 459 -11.86 -18.05 34.59
C ASP A 459 -12.79 -17.55 35.73
N ARG A 460 -13.92 -16.98 35.29
CA ARG A 460 -15.27 -17.36 35.78
C ARG A 460 -15.64 -18.64 35.01
N ALA A 461 -16.12 -19.74 35.59
CA ALA A 461 -17.00 -19.88 36.73
C ALA A 461 -16.86 -21.27 37.36
N LEU A 462 -17.09 -21.38 38.68
CA LEU A 462 -17.99 -22.35 39.31
C LEU A 462 -17.93 -22.20 40.84
N SER A 463 -19.02 -21.72 41.42
CA SER A 463 -19.26 -21.75 42.86
C SER A 463 -20.19 -22.91 43.21
N ARG A 464 -19.75 -23.72 44.19
CA ARG A 464 -20.50 -24.63 45.08
C ARG A 464 -21.07 -25.91 44.42
N THR A 465 -20.92 -27.12 45.00
CA THR A 465 -21.03 -27.48 46.42
C THR A 465 -20.37 -28.85 46.72
N LEU A 466 -19.88 -29.03 47.95
CA LEU A 466 -19.26 -30.25 48.50
C LEU A 466 -20.26 -31.19 49.21
N ARG A 467 -19.88 -32.48 49.29
CA ARG A 467 -20.24 -33.60 50.22
C ARG A 467 -20.94 -34.77 49.49
N ARG A 468 -20.67 -36.07 49.72
CA ARG A 468 -19.93 -36.85 50.73
C ARG A 468 -19.79 -38.31 50.19
N GLY A 469 -18.76 -39.07 50.63
CA GLY A 469 -18.88 -40.52 50.93
C GLY A 469 -18.29 -41.56 49.97
N SER A 470 -17.16 -42.16 50.40
CA SER A 470 -16.78 -43.60 50.40
C SER A 470 -17.06 -44.55 49.20
N GLY A 471 -16.02 -45.28 48.77
CA GLY A 471 -16.18 -46.66 48.26
C GLY A 471 -15.21 -47.12 47.16
N SER A 472 -14.15 -47.85 47.56
CA SER A 472 -13.47 -48.99 46.90
C SER A 472 -13.51 -49.23 45.38
N GLY A 473 -12.33 -49.50 44.78
CA GLY A 473 -12.19 -50.40 43.61
C GLY A 473 -11.06 -50.08 42.62
N SER A 474 -9.93 -50.79 42.73
CA SER A 474 -8.93 -51.01 41.65
C SER A 474 -9.37 -52.20 40.73
N PRO A 475 -8.70 -52.62 39.62
CA PRO A 475 -7.33 -52.31 39.14
C PRO A 475 -7.07 -52.19 37.57
N ALA A 476 -5.79 -51.89 37.22
CA ALA A 476 -4.94 -52.40 36.10
C ALA A 476 -4.94 -51.84 34.63
N VAL A 477 -3.95 -50.97 34.29
CA VAL A 477 -2.69 -51.13 33.46
C VAL A 477 -2.72 -52.13 32.25
N PRO A 478 -2.12 -51.90 31.03
CA PRO A 478 -0.73 -51.43 30.80
C PRO A 478 -0.37 -50.49 29.62
N ARG A 479 0.79 -49.84 29.81
CA ARG A 479 1.63 -49.10 28.85
C ARG A 479 2.32 -50.02 27.83
N ARG A 480 2.53 -49.53 26.60
CA ARG A 480 3.61 -49.99 25.69
C ARG A 480 4.40 -48.83 25.09
N ARG A 481 5.72 -49.00 25.08
CA ARG A 481 6.74 -48.17 24.41
C ARG A 481 6.86 -48.59 22.94
N GLY A 482 7.18 -47.63 22.06
CA GLY A 482 7.64 -47.87 20.69
C GLY A 482 8.73 -46.86 20.33
N ALA A 483 9.88 -47.37 19.89
CA ALA A 483 11.15 -46.68 19.72
C ALA A 483 11.27 -45.94 18.37
N TRP A 484 11.96 -44.79 18.37
CA TRP A 484 12.40 -44.10 17.15
C TRP A 484 13.76 -44.65 16.71
N SER A 485 13.89 -44.95 15.43
CA SER A 485 15.16 -45.28 14.77
C SER A 485 15.55 -44.16 13.79
N SER A 486 16.85 -43.93 13.76
CA SER A 486 17.66 -42.84 13.20
C SER A 486 17.88 -42.89 11.69
N PHE A 487 18.12 -41.74 11.04
CA PHE A 487 19.03 -41.54 9.89
C PHE A 487 19.35 -40.03 9.69
N PRO A 488 20.41 -39.63 8.96
CA PRO A 488 21.57 -38.93 9.54
C PRO A 488 21.74 -37.47 9.09
N THR A 489 22.40 -36.70 9.95
CA THR A 489 22.90 -35.35 9.71
C THR A 489 24.20 -35.36 8.89
N THR A 490 24.29 -34.46 7.89
CA THR A 490 25.57 -34.06 7.27
C THR A 490 25.65 -32.53 7.30
N THR A 491 26.81 -32.01 7.71
CA THR A 491 27.10 -30.63 8.13
C THR A 491 27.94 -29.85 7.10
N CYS A 492 27.77 -28.52 7.03
CA CYS A 492 28.78 -27.43 6.85
C CYS A 492 28.03 -26.12 6.55
N SER A 493 28.04 -25.02 7.34
CA SER A 493 29.07 -24.15 7.95
C SER A 493 29.14 -22.79 7.22
N TRP A 494 28.85 -21.69 7.93
CA TRP A 494 29.29 -20.31 7.62
C TRP A 494 29.54 -19.53 8.94
N PRO A 495 30.48 -18.57 8.96
CA PRO A 495 31.19 -18.14 10.17
C PRO A 495 30.60 -16.90 10.87
N SER A 496 30.83 -16.86 12.18
CA SER A 496 30.58 -15.78 13.13
C SER A 496 31.58 -14.63 13.02
N THR A 497 31.14 -13.37 13.14
CA THR A 497 31.99 -12.29 13.68
C THR A 497 31.20 -11.19 14.41
N SER A 498 31.35 -11.20 15.74
CA SER A 498 31.47 -10.08 16.70
C SER A 498 30.48 -8.90 16.69
N CYS A 499 29.54 -8.91 17.64
CA CYS A 499 28.98 -7.71 18.28
C CYS A 499 29.82 -7.34 19.51
N ARG A 500 30.37 -6.13 19.58
CA ARG A 500 31.00 -5.57 20.81
C ARG A 500 29.96 -4.79 21.60
N ALA A 501 29.75 -5.19 22.85
CA ALA A 501 28.96 -4.48 23.84
C ALA A 501 29.65 -3.18 24.29
N TRP A 502 28.87 -2.11 24.45
CA TRP A 502 29.27 -0.90 25.19
C TRP A 502 28.43 -0.80 26.44
N THR A 503 29.07 -0.90 27.60
CA THR A 503 28.50 -0.66 28.92
C THR A 503 28.56 0.82 29.27
N SER A 504 27.45 1.37 29.75
CA SER A 504 27.34 2.72 30.28
C SER A 504 27.65 2.73 31.78
N GLY A 505 28.59 3.58 32.19
CA GLY A 505 28.92 3.86 33.58
C GLY A 505 29.04 5.36 33.79
N SER A 506 28.20 5.91 34.67
CA SER A 506 28.12 7.33 34.99
C SER A 506 29.08 7.71 36.12
N THR A 507 29.67 8.90 36.05
CA THR A 507 29.60 10.01 37.03
C THR A 507 30.89 10.84 37.21
N ARG A 508 30.65 12.15 37.39
CA ARG A 508 31.42 13.21 38.11
C ARG A 508 32.46 14.07 37.36
N ARG A 509 31.98 15.29 37.05
CA ARG A 509 32.46 16.64 37.44
C ARG A 509 33.97 16.92 37.53
N GLY A 510 34.40 17.97 36.82
CA GLY A 510 35.47 18.88 37.26
C GLY A 510 36.38 19.42 36.13
N ALA A 511 36.17 20.65 35.69
CA ALA A 511 37.15 21.46 34.95
C ALA A 511 37.98 22.31 35.95
N PRO A 512 38.96 23.17 35.58
CA PRO A 512 39.74 23.35 34.34
C PRO A 512 41.29 23.48 34.59
N GLY A 513 42.14 23.47 33.54
CA GLY A 513 43.58 23.76 33.74
C GLY A 513 44.53 23.73 32.52
N ARG A 514 44.56 24.85 31.78
CA ARG A 514 45.69 25.57 31.13
C ARG A 514 47.03 24.90 30.71
N ARG A 515 47.47 25.37 29.50
CA ARG A 515 48.85 25.64 28.97
C ARG A 515 49.66 24.43 28.47
N ALA A 516 50.55 24.50 27.47
CA ALA A 516 50.93 25.45 26.41
C ALA A 516 52.07 24.81 25.57
N GLY A 517 52.28 25.28 24.33
CA GLY A 517 53.57 25.21 23.60
C GLY A 517 53.62 24.23 22.41
N ARG A 518 53.56 24.72 21.15
CA ARG A 518 54.71 25.03 20.24
C ARG A 518 55.44 23.77 19.80
N ALA A 519 55.54 23.36 18.54
CA ALA A 519 56.04 23.95 17.28
C ALA A 519 56.60 22.69 16.53
N ALA A 520 56.56 22.51 15.21
CA ALA A 520 56.84 23.40 14.10
C ALA A 520 55.88 23.18 12.94
#